data_AF-A0A5K1AY01-F1
#
_entry.id   AF-A0A5K1AY01-F1
#
_cell.length_a   1.000
_cell.length_b   1.000
_cell.length_c   1.000
_cell.angle_alpha   90.00
_cell.angle_beta   90.00
_cell.angle_gamma   90.00
#
_symmetry.space_group_name_H-M   'P 1'
#
loop_
_entity.id
_entity.type
_entity.pdbx_description
1 polymer ?
#
loop_
_entity_poly.entity_id
_entity_poly.type
_entity_poly.pdbx_seq_one_letter_code
_entity_poly.pdbx_strand_id
1 'polypeptide(L)' 'ERLSRSMMVCQDHFEASKLQGHKNGDFSGLESCVDKAIEDNISFLPHIVDKLSSALSIDK' A
#
# COMPACT_ATOMS: atom_id res chain seq x y z
N GLU A 1 -2.17 -9.04 5.02
CA GLU A 1 -0.87 -9.17 4.32
C GLU A 1 -0.64 -8.14 3.20
N ARG A 2 -1.64 -7.78 2.37
CA ARG A 2 -1.46 -6.85 1.24
C ARG A 2 -0.81 -5.51 1.61
N LEU A 3 -1.37 -4.76 2.57
CA LEU A 3 -0.80 -3.49 3.04
C LEU A 3 0.65 -3.67 3.54
N SER A 4 0.91 -4.73 4.32
CA SER A 4 2.25 -5.02 4.83
C SER A 4 3.28 -5.22 3.72
N ARG A 5 2.89 -5.95 2.65
CA ARG A 5 3.73 -6.08 1.45
C ARG A 5 3.94 -4.74 0.73
N SER A 6 2.90 -3.92 0.59
CA SER A 6 3.02 -2.59 -0.02
C SER A 6 3.98 -1.68 0.78
N MET A 7 3.93 -1.72 2.12
CA MET A 7 4.84 -0.96 2.96
C MET A 7 6.30 -1.40 2.82
N MET A 8 6.54 -2.70 2.69
CA MET A 8 7.88 -3.24 2.43
C MET A 8 8.45 -2.73 1.11
N VAL A 9 7.64 -2.68 0.05
CA VAL A 9 8.04 -2.11 -1.26
C VAL A 9 8.39 -0.63 -1.15
N CYS A 10 7.60 0.16 -0.42
CA CYS A 10 7.89 1.58 -0.23
C CYS A 10 9.20 1.80 0.52
N GLN A 11 9.47 0.98 1.54
CA GLN A 11 10.73 1.00 2.27
C GLN A 11 11.91 0.60 1.38
N ASP A 12 11.79 -0.48 0.60
CA ASP A 12 12.83 -0.94 -0.32
C ASP A 12 13.16 0.13 -1.36
N HIS A 13 12.14 0.83 -1.88
CA HIS A 13 12.33 1.95 -2.81
C HIS A 13 13.09 3.11 -2.18
N PHE A 14 12.74 3.48 -0.94
CA PHE A 14 13.45 4.52 -0.21
C PHE A 14 14.91 4.13 0.08
N GLU A 15 15.18 2.90 0.53
CA GLU A 15 16.55 2.43 0.74
C GLU A 15 17.34 2.36 -0.57
N ALA A 16 16.72 1.94 -1.69
CA ALA A 16 17.33 1.96 -3.00
C ALA A 16 17.67 3.38 -3.48
N SER A 17 16.84 4.38 -3.16
CA SER A 17 17.13 5.78 -3.49
C SER A 17 18.38 6.29 -2.78
N LYS A 18 18.68 5.78 -1.57
CA LYS A 18 19.91 6.11 -0.85
C LYS A 18 21.16 5.64 -1.56
N LEU A 19 21.10 4.46 -2.16
CA LEU A 19 22.20 3.89 -2.94
C LEU A 19 22.45 4.67 -4.24
N GLN A 20 21.44 5.37 -4.75
CA GLN A 20 21.51 6.17 -5.99
C GLN A 20 22.02 7.61 -5.77
N GLY A 21 22.59 7.91 -4.59
CA GLY A 21 23.23 9.20 -4.31
C GLY A 21 22.40 10.15 -3.45
N HIS A 22 21.16 9.81 -3.11
CA HIS A 22 20.40 10.56 -2.10
C HIS A 22 20.81 10.10 -0.70
N LYS A 23 21.84 10.70 -0.09
CA LYS A 23 22.32 10.28 1.26
C LYS A 23 21.22 10.16 2.33
N ASN A 24 20.14 10.94 2.20
CA ASN A 24 19.00 10.92 3.11
C ASN A 24 17.77 10.14 2.56
N GLY A 25 17.88 9.56 1.37
CA GLY A 25 16.80 8.94 0.61
C GLY A 25 15.83 9.97 0.02
N ASP A 26 14.93 9.49 -0.83
CA ASP A 26 13.84 10.27 -1.40
C ASP A 26 12.58 10.14 -0.54
N PHE A 27 12.41 11.08 0.40
CA PHE A 27 11.24 11.14 1.26
C PHE A 27 9.96 11.46 0.50
N SER A 28 10.04 12.22 -0.61
CA SER A 28 8.86 12.56 -1.42
C SER A 28 8.31 11.32 -2.15
N GLY A 29 9.22 10.49 -2.69
CA GLY A 29 8.88 9.20 -3.26
C GLY A 29 8.35 8.22 -2.21
N LEU A 30 8.90 8.23 -0.99
CA LEU A 30 8.40 7.43 0.13
C LEU A 30 6.97 7.83 0.52
N GLU A 31 6.71 9.12 0.73
CA GLU A 31 5.40 9.67 1.05
C GLU A 31 4.37 9.31 -0.03
N SER A 32 4.71 9.57 -1.30
CA SER A 32 3.83 9.22 -2.43
C SER A 32 3.55 7.72 -2.52
N CYS A 33 4.55 6.86 -2.26
CA CYS A 33 4.36 5.42 -2.24
C CYS A 33 3.42 4.98 -1.11
N VAL A 34 3.59 5.54 0.09
CA VAL A 34 2.74 5.23 1.26
C VAL A 34 1.31 5.69 1.01
N ASP A 35 1.11 6.90 0.50
CA ASP A 35 -0.22 7.42 0.15
C ASP A 35 -0.92 6.51 -0.85
N LYS A 36 -0.21 6.12 -1.92
CA LYS A 36 -0.75 5.18 -2.90
C LYS A 36 -1.09 3.82 -2.29
N ALA A 37 -0.23 3.29 -1.43
CA ALA A 37 -0.51 2.03 -0.73
C ALA A 37 -1.76 2.13 0.14
N ILE A 38 -1.98 3.26 0.82
CA ILE A 38 -3.17 3.51 1.62
C ILE A 38 -4.41 3.60 0.72
N GLU A 39 -4.38 4.44 -0.32
CA GLU A 39 -5.51 4.62 -1.25
C GLU A 39 -5.90 3.32 -1.93
N ASP A 40 -4.93 2.55 -2.44
CA ASP A 40 -5.18 1.28 -3.10
C ASP A 40 -5.80 0.24 -2.13
N ASN A 41 -5.46 0.28 -0.84
CA ASN A 41 -6.08 -0.60 0.16
C ASN A 41 -7.48 -0.12 0.53
N ILE A 42 -7.70 1.18 0.75
CA ILE A 42 -9.02 1.75 1.04
C ILE A 42 -9.99 1.45 -0.11
N SER A 43 -9.56 1.66 -1.36
CA SER A 43 -10.36 1.36 -2.55
C SER A 43 -10.69 -0.13 -2.66
N PHE A 44 -9.84 -1.02 -2.14
CA PHE A 44 -10.07 -2.46 -2.19
C PHE A 44 -10.99 -2.98 -1.08
N LEU A 45 -11.09 -2.30 0.05
CA LEU A 45 -11.91 -2.75 1.20
C LEU A 45 -13.38 -3.02 0.82
N PRO A 46 -14.10 -2.14 0.09
CA PRO A 46 -15.47 -2.41 -0.34
C PRO A 46 -15.59 -3.73 -1.11
N HIS A 47 -14.64 -4.04 -2.00
CA HIS A 47 -14.66 -5.29 -2.76
C HIS A 47 -14.46 -6.53 -1.89
N ILE A 48 -13.64 -6.44 -0.84
CA ILE A 48 -13.53 -7.52 0.14
C ILE A 48 -14.84 -7.68 0.89
N VAL A 49 -15.45 -6.59 1.34
CA VAL A 49 -16.72 -6.60 2.06
C VAL A 49 -17.81 -7.23 1.19
N ASP A 50 -17.97 -6.80 -0.06
CA ASP A 50 -18.98 -7.36 -0.97
C ASP A 50 -18.77 -8.87 -1.20
N LYS A 51 -17.51 -9.31 -1.33
CA LYS A 51 -17.17 -10.73 -1.48
C LYS A 51 -17.50 -11.53 -0.22
N LEU A 52 -17.22 -10.99 0.97
CA LEU A 52 -17.54 -11.61 2.25
C LEU A 52 -19.05 -11.67 2.49
N SER A 53 -19.77 -10.58 2.25
CA SER A 53 -21.23 -10.52 2.31
C SER A 53 -21.87 -11.56 1.39
N SER A 54 -21.39 -11.67 0.15
CA SER A 54 -21.85 -12.68 -0.81
C SER A 54 -21.57 -14.11 -0.32
N ALA A 55 -20.37 -14.38 0.19
CA ALA A 55 -19.99 -15.70 0.68
C ALA A 55 -20.79 -16.12 1.93
N LEU A 56 -21.22 -15.15 2.73
CA LEU A 56 -22.00 -15.35 3.95
C LEU A 56 -23.51 -15.22 3.73
N SER A 57 -23.96 -14.95 2.49
CA SER A 57 -25.36 -14.66 2.16
C SER A 57 -25.96 -13.55 3.03
N ILE A 58 -25.15 -12.52 3.35
CA ILE A 58 -25.59 -11.31 4.04
C ILE A 58 -26.00 -10.32 2.95
N ASP A 59 -27.29 -10.21 2.69
CA ASP A 59 -27.85 -9.16 1.83
C ASP A 59 -27.54 -7.76 2.40
N LYS A 60 -27.39 -6.79 1.49
CA LYS A 60 -27.06 -5.40 1.81
C LYS A 60 -28.30 -4.55 2.07
#